data_AF-A0A6B3I5R5-F1
#
_entry.id   AF-A0A6B3I5R5-F1
#
_cell.length_a   1.000
_cell.length_b   1.000
_cell.length_c   1.000
_cell.angle_alpha   90.00
_cell.angle_beta   90.00
_cell.angle_gamma   90.00
#
_symmetry.space_group_name_H-M   'P 1'
#
loop_
_entity.id
_entity.type
_entity.pdbx_description
1 polymer ?
#
loop_
_entity_poly.entity_id
_entity_poly.type
_entity_poly.pdbx_seq_one_letter_code
_entity_poly.pdbx_strand_id
1 'polypeptide(L)'
;MELAELVGLRPFPAAGLLLGLTRRCPLQCGHCSTGSDLTVREEPDAGQLLRFVGSFTEENRPDVVMLTGGEPLLLPTLAGELSFLARRAGSRTAVLSGMFFARSREIPPAILRAIAQVDHFS
;
A
#
# COMPACT_ATOMS: atom_id res chain seq x y z
N MET A 1 -2.32 0.90 -14.72
CA MET A 1 -3.18 -0.13 -14.14
C MET A 1 -4.61 0.32 -14.36
N GLU A 2 -5.28 -0.29 -15.33
CA GLU A 2 -6.68 0.03 -15.61
C GLU A 2 -7.61 -0.83 -14.74
N LEU A 3 -8.79 -0.30 -14.40
CA LEU A 3 -9.77 -1.04 -13.59
C LEU A 3 -10.13 -2.38 -14.24
N ALA A 4 -10.29 -2.42 -15.57
CA ALA A 4 -10.61 -3.64 -16.30
C ALA A 4 -9.53 -4.74 -16.12
N GLU A 5 -8.25 -4.37 -16.04
CA GLU A 5 -7.15 -5.30 -15.79
C GLU A 5 -7.27 -5.91 -14.39
N LEU A 6 -7.58 -5.10 -13.37
CA LEU A 6 -7.78 -5.58 -12.00
C LEU A 6 -9.00 -6.50 -11.87
N VAL A 7 -10.09 -6.16 -12.56
CA VAL A 7 -11.29 -7.01 -12.59
C VAL A 7 -10.99 -8.36 -13.25
N GLY A 8 -10.17 -8.38 -14.29
CA GLY A 8 -9.73 -9.59 -14.97
C GLY A 8 -8.95 -10.57 -14.09
N LEU A 9 -8.33 -10.10 -13.01
CA LEU A 9 -7.54 -10.93 -12.09
C LEU A 9 -8.39 -11.69 -11.05
N ARG A 10 -9.67 -11.32 -10.84
CA ARG A 10 -10.52 -11.93 -9.80
C ARG A 10 -10.66 -13.46 -9.87
N PRO A 11 -10.71 -14.11 -11.06
CA PRO A 11 -10.82 -15.56 -11.13
C PRO A 11 -9.53 -16.30 -10.75
N PHE A 12 -8.39 -15.61 -10.68
CA PHE A 12 -7.09 -16.20 -10.44
C PHE A 12 -6.73 -16.12 -8.95
N PRO A 13 -6.66 -17.26 -8.24
CA PRO A 13 -6.32 -17.26 -6.82
C PRO A 13 -4.98 -16.59 -6.57
N ALA A 14 -4.91 -15.76 -5.53
CA ALA A 14 -3.71 -15.04 -5.10
C ALA A 14 -3.10 -14.06 -6.13
N ALA A 15 -3.76 -13.77 -7.25
CA ALA A 15 -3.31 -12.77 -8.21
C ALA A 15 -3.27 -11.35 -7.63
N GLY A 16 -4.08 -11.07 -6.60
CA GLY A 16 -4.08 -9.81 -5.86
C GLY A 16 -3.72 -9.99 -4.40
N LEU A 17 -2.83 -9.13 -3.90
CA LEU A 17 -2.52 -9.00 -2.47
C LEU A 17 -2.90 -7.60 -1.99
N LEU A 18 -3.74 -7.52 -0.97
CA LEU A 18 -4.05 -6.27 -0.26
C LEU A 18 -3.28 -6.26 1.07
N LEU A 19 -2.31 -5.35 1.22
CA LEU A 19 -1.38 -5.32 2.34
C LEU A 19 -1.64 -4.11 3.25
N GLY A 20 -2.21 -4.36 4.43
CA GLY A 20 -2.41 -3.34 5.46
C GLY A 20 -1.10 -3.01 6.18
N LEU A 21 -0.59 -1.78 6.00
CA LEU A 21 0.70 -1.38 6.56
C LEU A 21 0.62 -0.92 8.01
N THR A 22 -0.54 -0.44 8.44
CA THR A 22 -0.80 0.04 9.80
C THR A 22 -2.31 0.15 10.00
N ARG A 23 -2.77 0.14 11.25
CA ARG A 23 -4.15 0.53 11.58
C ARG A 23 -4.29 1.99 12.01
N ARG A 24 -3.21 2.77 12.06
CA ARG A 24 -3.26 4.19 12.35
C ARG A 24 -3.77 4.97 11.14
N CYS A 25 -4.70 5.90 11.34
CA CYS A 25 -5.25 6.76 10.29
C CYS A 25 -5.55 8.16 10.85
N PRO A 26 -5.16 9.25 10.18
CA PRO A 26 -5.53 10.62 10.58
C PRO A 26 -6.96 11.01 10.24
N LEU A 27 -7.70 10.15 9.55
CA LEU A 27 -9.10 10.37 9.19
C LEU A 27 -10.03 9.67 10.20
N GLN A 28 -11.29 10.11 10.23
CA GLN A 28 -12.33 9.58 11.12
C GLN A 28 -13.57 9.19 10.31
N CYS A 29 -13.37 8.33 9.30
CA CYS A 29 -14.44 7.95 8.37
C CYS A 29 -15.49 7.06 9.07
N GLY A 30 -16.77 7.46 9.04
CA GLY A 30 -17.87 6.69 9.65
C GLY A 30 -18.13 5.33 9.01
N HIS A 31 -17.53 5.05 7.85
CA HIS A 31 -17.62 3.78 7.13
C HIS A 31 -16.34 2.93 7.23
N CYS A 32 -15.41 3.26 8.14
CA CYS A 32 -14.15 2.54 8.28
C CYS A 32 -14.38 1.11 8.80
N SER A 33 -14.22 0.10 7.93
CA SER A 33 -14.43 -1.30 8.28
C SER A 33 -13.41 -1.85 9.29
N THR A 34 -12.24 -1.23 9.38
CA THR A 34 -11.16 -1.62 10.30
C THR A 34 -11.12 -0.80 11.59
N GLY A 35 -12.00 0.21 11.75
CA GLY A 35 -11.98 1.09 12.93
C GLY A 35 -10.63 1.77 13.16
N SER A 36 -9.93 2.12 12.09
CA SER A 36 -8.61 2.74 12.13
C SER A 36 -8.65 4.18 12.65
N ASP A 37 -7.73 4.54 13.53
CA ASP A 37 -7.64 5.86 14.17
C ASP A 37 -6.19 6.15 14.62
N LEU A 38 -5.84 7.42 14.85
CA LEU A 38 -4.50 7.82 15.29
C LEU A 38 -4.12 7.29 16.68
N THR A 39 -5.09 7.00 17.55
CA THR A 39 -4.84 6.51 18.92
C THR A 39 -4.51 5.03 18.97
N VAL A 40 -4.62 4.31 17.84
CA VAL A 40 -4.23 2.91 17.75
C VAL A 40 -2.73 2.79 18.05
N ARG A 41 -2.40 1.95 19.04
CA ARG A 41 -1.01 1.68 19.50
C ARG A 41 -0.34 0.53 18.77
N GLU A 42 -1.02 -0.09 17.80
CA GLU A 42 -0.45 -1.16 17.01
C GLU A 42 0.79 -0.66 16.27
N GLU A 43 1.92 -1.34 16.51
CA GLU A 43 3.17 -1.12 15.82
C GLU A 43 3.42 -2.31 14.88
N PRO A 44 3.09 -2.17 13.58
CA PRO A 44 3.35 -3.22 12.62
C PRO A 44 4.87 -3.44 12.49
N ASP A 45 5.31 -4.70 12.55
CA ASP A 45 6.72 -5.04 12.31
C ASP A 45 7.03 -4.86 10.82
N ALA A 46 7.56 -3.68 10.48
CA ALA A 46 8.01 -3.35 9.13
C ALA A 46 8.96 -4.42 8.57
N GLY A 47 9.82 -5.01 9.41
CA GLY A 47 10.75 -6.05 9.01
C GLY A 47 10.05 -7.34 8.56
N GLN A 48 8.91 -7.71 9.17
CA GLN A 48 8.11 -8.85 8.70
C GLN A 48 7.53 -8.61 7.32
N LEU A 49 6.98 -7.41 7.08
CA LEU A 49 6.42 -7.04 5.77
C LEU A 49 7.50 -7.02 4.69
N LEU A 50 8.67 -6.43 4.99
CA LEU A 50 9.80 -6.40 4.07
C LEU A 50 10.34 -7.81 3.76
N ARG A 51 10.43 -8.69 4.76
CA ARG A 51 10.82 -10.10 4.54
C ARG A 51 9.80 -10.85 3.69
N PHE A 52 8.51 -10.63 3.92
CA PHE A 52 7.44 -11.28 3.18
C PHE A 52 7.40 -10.85 1.70
N VAL A 53 7.39 -9.55 1.43
CA VAL A 53 7.41 -9.05 0.04
C VAL A 53 8.76 -9.33 -0.62
N GLY A 54 9.85 -9.28 0.15
CA GLY A 54 11.19 -9.62 -0.32
C GLY A 54 11.38 -11.10 -0.66
N SER A 55 10.47 -12.00 -0.26
CA SER A 55 10.51 -13.42 -0.66
C SER A 55 9.82 -13.71 -1.98
N PHE A 56 9.21 -12.72 -2.63
CA PHE A 56 8.58 -12.91 -3.94
C PHE A 56 9.65 -13.24 -5.00
N THR A 57 9.33 -14.16 -5.90
CA THR A 57 10.13 -14.44 -7.11
C THR A 57 9.35 -14.07 -8.36
N GLU A 58 9.99 -14.14 -9.52
CA GLU A 58 9.30 -13.88 -10.79
C GLU A 58 8.12 -14.84 -11.01
N GLU A 59 8.28 -16.10 -10.58
CA GLU A 59 7.27 -17.17 -10.67
C GLU A 59 6.30 -17.16 -9.50
N ASN A 60 6.74 -16.76 -8.29
CA ASN A 60 5.96 -16.82 -7.06
C ASN A 60 5.72 -15.41 -6.52
N ARG A 61 4.77 -14.71 -7.15
CA ARG A 61 4.34 -13.37 -6.76
C ARG A 61 2.86 -13.16 -7.10
N PRO A 62 2.17 -12.24 -6.42
CA PRO A 62 0.91 -11.72 -6.92
C PRO A 62 1.15 -10.87 -8.19
N ASP A 63 0.17 -10.82 -9.08
CA ASP A 63 0.17 -9.89 -10.21
C ASP A 63 0.09 -8.43 -9.76
N VAL A 64 -0.64 -8.18 -8.67
CA VAL A 64 -0.88 -6.85 -8.11
C VAL A 64 -0.76 -6.84 -6.60
N VAL A 65 -0.01 -5.88 -6.07
CA VAL A 65 0.09 -5.56 -4.64
C VAL A 65 -0.53 -4.19 -4.39
N MET A 66 -1.56 -4.13 -3.55
CA MET A 66 -2.20 -2.89 -3.12
C MET A 66 -1.82 -2.59 -1.68
N LEU A 67 -1.09 -1.51 -1.45
CA LEU A 67 -0.67 -1.02 -0.14
C LEU A 67 -1.80 -0.18 0.45
N THR A 68 -2.28 -0.58 1.63
CA THR A 68 -3.42 0.02 2.31
C THR A 68 -3.19 0.05 3.82
N GLY A 69 -4.25 0.23 4.61
CA GLY A 69 -4.24 0.18 6.06
C GLY A 69 -5.27 1.15 6.63
N GLY A 70 -4.93 1.79 7.74
CA GLY A 70 -5.55 3.04 8.14
C GLY A 70 -5.13 4.15 7.18
N GLU A 71 -3.86 4.52 7.19
CA GLU A 71 -3.25 5.39 6.19
C GLU A 71 -1.82 4.92 5.91
N PRO A 72 -1.55 4.29 4.75
CA PRO A 72 -0.21 3.77 4.43
C PRO A 72 0.85 4.89 4.33
N LEU A 73 0.47 6.12 3.98
CA LEU A 73 1.40 7.24 3.84
C LEU A 73 1.78 7.91 5.16
N LEU A 74 1.34 7.37 6.30
CA LEU A 74 2.02 7.59 7.59
C LEU A 74 3.38 6.88 7.66
N LEU A 75 3.60 5.87 6.81
CA LEU A 75 4.84 5.10 6.69
C LEU A 75 5.38 5.17 5.24
N PRO A 76 5.64 6.37 4.69
CA PRO A 76 5.89 6.54 3.25
C PRO A 76 7.16 5.81 2.78
N THR A 77 8.21 5.77 3.61
CA THR A 77 9.44 5.01 3.29
C THR A 77 9.15 3.52 3.16
N LEU A 78 8.40 2.93 4.10
CA LEU A 78 8.03 1.52 4.04
C LEU A 78 7.17 1.21 2.82
N ALA A 79 6.19 2.08 2.50
CA ALA A 79 5.37 1.92 1.30
C ALA A 79 6.24 1.91 0.02
N GLY A 80 7.22 2.81 -0.06
CA GLY A 80 8.20 2.86 -1.16
C GLY A 80 9.06 1.61 -1.27
N GLU A 81 9.59 1.11 -0.15
CA GLU A 81 10.42 -0.10 -0.10
C GLU A 81 9.64 -1.36 -0.48
N LEU A 82 8.41 -1.52 0.02
CA LEU A 82 7.54 -2.63 -0.34
C LEU A 82 7.16 -2.58 -1.82
N SER A 83 6.87 -1.38 -2.35
CA SER A 83 6.61 -1.19 -3.78
C SER A 83 7.81 -1.61 -4.62
N PHE A 84 9.01 -1.17 -4.24
CA PHE A 84 10.25 -1.53 -4.93
C PHE A 84 10.48 -3.05 -4.95
N LEU A 85 10.35 -3.73 -3.81
CA LEU A 85 10.54 -5.18 -3.71
C LEU A 85 9.53 -5.94 -4.57
N ALA A 86 8.24 -5.58 -4.49
CA ALA A 86 7.19 -6.22 -5.29
C ALA A 86 7.41 -6.03 -6.79
N ARG A 87 7.74 -4.80 -7.23
CA ARG A 87 8.03 -4.50 -8.65
C ARG A 87 9.28 -5.18 -9.16
N ARG A 88 10.30 -5.36 -8.31
CA ARG A 88 11.51 -6.12 -8.66
C ARG A 88 11.20 -7.59 -8.95
N ALA A 89 10.25 -8.20 -8.24
CA ALA A 89 9.75 -9.53 -8.57
C ALA A 89 8.84 -9.53 -9.81
N GLY A 90 8.28 -8.37 -10.19
CA GLY A 90 7.47 -8.17 -11.39
C GLY A 90 6.02 -7.79 -11.10
N SER A 91 5.60 -7.72 -9.83
CA SER A 91 4.25 -7.31 -9.45
C SER A 91 4.02 -5.84 -9.82
N ARG A 92 2.78 -5.49 -10.17
CA ARG A 92 2.36 -4.09 -10.25
C ARG A 92 1.92 -3.62 -8.87
N THR A 93 2.17 -2.37 -8.54
CA THR A 93 1.88 -1.85 -7.20
C THR A 93 0.96 -0.65 -7.22
N ALA A 94 0.07 -0.58 -6.23
CA ALA A 94 -0.76 0.58 -5.98
C ALA A 94 -0.72 0.98 -4.51
N VAL A 95 -0.94 2.27 -4.23
CA VAL A 95 -1.22 2.77 -2.87
C VAL A 95 -2.65 3.30 -2.83
N LEU A 96 -3.39 2.85 -1.81
CA LEU A 96 -4.74 3.30 -1.49
C LEU A 96 -4.65 4.26 -0.29
N SER A 97 -4.84 5.56 -0.51
CA SER A 97 -4.67 6.60 0.51
C SER A 97 -5.93 7.43 0.71
N GLY A 98 -6.14 7.91 1.94
CA GLY A 98 -7.14 8.94 2.22
C GLY A 98 -6.67 10.35 1.86
N MET A 99 -5.45 10.48 1.30
CA MET A 99 -4.84 11.73 0.87
C MET A 99 -4.86 12.84 1.93
N PHE A 100 -4.63 12.49 3.21
CA PHE A 100 -4.71 13.42 4.34
C PHE A 100 -3.84 14.69 4.17
N PHE A 101 -2.74 14.58 3.41
CA PHE A 101 -1.80 15.65 3.10
C PHE A 101 -2.33 16.65 2.05
N ALA A 102 -3.41 16.34 1.34
CA ALA A 102 -3.97 17.20 0.28
C ALA A 102 -4.56 18.52 0.80
N ARG A 103 -4.65 18.71 2.12
CA ARG A 103 -5.00 20.00 2.74
C ARG A 103 -3.84 21.00 2.72
N SER A 104 -2.61 20.53 2.50
CA SER A 104 -1.41 21.36 2.43
C SER A 104 -1.20 21.90 1.01
N ARG A 105 -0.51 23.04 0.89
CA ARG A 105 -0.13 23.60 -0.42
C ARG A 105 0.89 22.73 -1.17
N GLU A 106 1.71 22.00 -0.45
CA GLU A 106 2.79 21.16 -0.99
C GLU A 106 2.65 19.74 -0.46
N ILE A 107 3.04 18.77 -1.30
CA ILE A 107 3.12 17.36 -0.90
C ILE A 107 4.45 17.15 -0.17
N PRO A 108 4.45 16.61 1.07
CA PRO A 108 5.68 16.30 1.77
C PRO A 108 6.62 15.43 0.92
N PRO A 109 7.94 15.72 0.85
CA PRO A 109 8.85 15.03 -0.07
C PRO A 109 8.90 13.51 0.08
N ALA A 110 8.74 12.98 1.30
CA ALA A 110 8.70 11.53 1.52
C ALA A 110 7.45 10.89 0.92
N ILE A 111 6.30 11.55 1.03
CA ILE A 111 5.03 11.11 0.43
C ILE A 111 5.12 11.18 -1.09
N LEU A 112 5.63 12.29 -1.64
CA LEU A 112 5.79 12.43 -3.08
C LEU A 112 6.69 11.34 -3.68
N ARG A 113 7.78 10.98 -2.98
CA ARG A 113 8.65 9.85 -3.39
C ARG A 113 7.89 8.52 -3.38
N ALA A 114 7.12 8.24 -2.33
CA ALA A 114 6.34 7.00 -2.25
C ALA A 114 5.29 6.91 -3.39
N ILE A 115 4.60 8.02 -3.70
CA ILE A 115 3.66 8.09 -4.81
C ILE A 115 4.36 7.85 -6.16
N ALA A 116 5.54 8.42 -6.35
CA ALA A 116 6.31 8.24 -7.58
C ALA A 116 6.89 6.81 -7.75
N GLN A 117 6.84 5.98 -6.71
CA GLN A 117 7.39 4.63 -6.71
C GLN A 117 6.35 3.53 -6.98
N VAL A 118 5.06 3.88 -7.11
CA VAL A 118 3.98 2.94 -7.42
C VAL A 118 3.48 3.10 -8.85
N ASP A 119 2.92 2.03 -9.41
CA ASP A 119 2.34 2.06 -10.76
C ASP A 119 0.95 2.71 -10.76
N HIS A 120 0.30 2.84 -9.60
CA HIS A 120 -0.97 3.54 -9.43
C HIS A 120 -1.11 4.18 -8.03
N PHE A 121 -1.69 5.37 -7.97
CA PHE A 121 -2.01 6.06 -6.72
C PHE A 121 -3.49 6.45 -6.74
N SER A 122 -4.21 6.07 -5.68
CA SER A 122 -5.65 6.31 -5.53
C SER A 122 -6.02 6.66 -4.10
#